data_AF-X1NJX4-F1
#
_entry.id   AF-X1NJX4-F1
#
_cell.length_a   1.000
_cell.length_b   1.000
_cell.length_c   1.000
_cell.angle_alpha   90.00
_cell.angle_beta   90.00
_cell.angle_gamma   90.00
#
_symmetry.space_group_name_H-M   'P 1'
#
loop_
_entity.id
_entity.type
_entity.pdbx_description
1 polymer ?
#
loop_
_entity_poly.entity_id
_entity_poly.type
_entity_poly.pdbx_seq_one_letter_code
_entity_poly.pdbx_strand_id
1 'polypeptide(L)'
;MGNMMKYQAVVFDLGGTLTYPFYWSEYTEVRSKIASVLAAPEEDITRVWRDEGYQLGTGIIRTYPDFVRYICEQLGLETEDSRIDTAVDIAFEMTRQKVMVPRD
;
A
#
# COMPACT_ATOMS: atom_id res chain seq x y z
N MET A 1 -22.16 -26.11 36.12
CA MET A 1 -21.63 -24.75 35.91
C MET A 1 -20.60 -24.81 34.80
N GLY A 2 -20.94 -24.35 33.61
CA GLY A 2 -20.03 -24.36 32.46
C GLY A 2 -18.91 -23.35 32.68
N ASN A 3 -17.67 -23.79 32.52
CA ASN A 3 -16.49 -22.93 32.60
C ASN A 3 -16.59 -21.92 31.45
N MET A 4 -16.91 -20.66 31.75
CA MET A 4 -17.08 -19.63 30.74
C MET A 4 -15.70 -19.29 30.18
N MET A 5 -15.39 -19.74 28.95
CA MET A 5 -14.11 -19.50 28.32
C MET A 5 -13.86 -17.99 28.22
N LYS A 6 -12.91 -17.50 29.04
CA LYS A 6 -12.42 -16.13 28.98
C LYS A 6 -11.31 -16.06 27.94
N TYR A 7 -11.43 -15.20 26.94
CA TYR A 7 -10.37 -14.98 25.96
C TYR A 7 -9.07 -14.58 26.69
N GLN A 8 -7.97 -15.27 26.38
CA GLN A 8 -6.64 -14.97 26.93
C GLN A 8 -5.94 -13.87 26.13
N ALA A 9 -6.28 -13.72 24.86
CA ALA A 9 -5.81 -12.67 23.98
C ALA A 9 -6.88 -12.35 22.93
N VAL A 10 -6.91 -11.08 22.50
CA VAL A 10 -7.69 -10.62 21.35
C VAL A 10 -6.74 -9.83 20.47
N VAL A 11 -6.63 -10.21 19.20
CA VAL A 11 -5.81 -9.51 18.21
C VAL A 11 -6.75 -8.82 17.25
N PHE A 12 -6.56 -7.52 17.07
CA PHE A 12 -7.29 -6.72 16.11
C PHE A 12 -6.39 -6.45 14.92
N ASP A 13 -6.95 -6.60 13.72
CA ASP A 13 -6.35 -6.02 12.53
C ASP A 13 -6.35 -4.48 12.65
N LEU A 14 -5.49 -3.81 11.90
CA LEU A 14 -5.43 -2.36 11.90
C LEU A 14 -6.44 -1.78 10.90
N GLY A 15 -6.27 -2.07 9.61
CA GLY A 15 -7.03 -1.45 8.53
C GLY A 15 -8.49 -1.90 8.50
N GLY A 16 -9.44 -0.96 8.50
CA GLY A 16 -10.88 -1.28 8.48
C GLY A 16 -11.42 -1.90 9.78
N THR A 17 -10.55 -2.20 10.75
CA THR A 17 -10.92 -2.67 12.09
C THR A 17 -10.70 -1.55 13.11
N LEU A 18 -9.45 -1.10 13.29
CA LEU A 18 -9.08 -0.03 14.22
C LEU A 18 -8.98 1.34 13.53
N THR A 19 -8.76 1.37 12.21
CA THR A 19 -8.79 2.59 11.39
C THR A 19 -9.92 2.52 10.36
N TYR A 20 -10.32 3.67 9.82
CA TYR A 20 -11.33 3.72 8.78
C TYR A 20 -10.88 2.95 7.52
N PRO A 21 -11.81 2.30 6.80
CA PRO A 21 -11.48 1.67 5.53
C PRO A 21 -11.03 2.74 4.54
N PHE A 22 -9.95 2.47 3.83
CA PHE A 22 -9.40 3.38 2.85
C PHE A 22 -10.13 3.21 1.51
N TYR A 23 -10.66 4.30 0.95
CA TYR A 23 -11.55 4.22 -0.20
C TYR A 23 -10.79 4.07 -1.53
N TRP A 24 -11.43 3.42 -2.50
CA TRP A 24 -10.83 3.17 -3.81
C TRP A 24 -10.43 4.46 -4.54
N SER A 25 -11.21 5.53 -4.39
CA SER A 25 -10.91 6.85 -4.95
C SER A 25 -9.60 7.45 -4.41
N GLU A 26 -9.29 7.21 -3.14
CA GLU A 26 -8.07 7.71 -2.51
C GLU A 26 -6.84 6.92 -3.00
N TYR A 27 -7.00 5.64 -3.34
CA TYR A 27 -5.95 4.88 -4.03
C TYR A 27 -5.65 5.44 -5.42
N THR A 28 -6.68 5.85 -6.19
CA THR A 28 -6.49 6.38 -7.54
C THR A 28 -5.65 7.66 -7.54
N GLU A 29 -5.92 8.60 -6.63
CA GLU A 29 -5.17 9.86 -6.55
C GLU A 29 -3.68 9.62 -6.29
N VAL A 30 -3.36 8.71 -5.37
CA VAL A 30 -1.98 8.34 -5.03
C VAL A 30 -1.28 7.68 -6.21
N ARG A 31 -1.98 6.76 -6.89
CA ARG A 31 -1.45 6.05 -8.06
C ARG A 31 -1.18 7.01 -9.21
N SER A 32 -2.02 8.02 -9.41
CA SER A 32 -1.80 9.10 -10.39
C SER A 32 -0.51 9.88 -10.10
N LYS A 33 -0.30 10.27 -8.83
CA LYS A 33 0.93 10.97 -8.39
C LYS A 33 2.17 10.11 -8.60
N ILE A 34 2.12 8.83 -8.23
CA ILE A 34 3.23 7.89 -8.42
C ILE A 34 3.50 7.67 -9.92
N ALA A 35 2.46 7.49 -10.74
CA ALA A 35 2.59 7.31 -12.18
C ALA A 35 3.28 8.51 -12.84
N SER A 36 2.92 9.73 -12.44
CA SER A 36 3.60 10.96 -12.87
C SER A 36 5.08 10.95 -12.48
N VAL A 37 5.40 10.62 -11.23
CA VAL A 37 6.79 10.53 -10.74
C VAL A 37 7.60 9.47 -11.46
N LEU A 38 7.00 8.35 -11.86
CA LEU A 38 7.68 7.27 -12.58
C LEU A 38 7.65 7.44 -14.12
N ALA A 39 6.97 8.47 -14.63
CA ALA A 39 6.69 8.67 -16.06
C ALA A 39 6.04 7.43 -16.72
N ALA A 40 5.07 6.84 -16.01
CA ALA A 40 4.32 5.68 -16.44
C ALA A 40 2.85 6.05 -16.69
N PRO A 41 2.12 5.32 -17.54
CA PRO A 41 0.67 5.44 -17.61
C PRO A 41 0.02 5.06 -16.26
N GLU A 42 -0.93 5.87 -15.79
CA GLU A 42 -1.62 5.64 -14.52
C GLU A 42 -2.35 4.28 -14.50
N GLU A 43 -2.96 3.89 -15.63
CA GLU A 43 -3.67 2.62 -15.77
C GLU A 43 -2.73 1.42 -15.59
N ASP A 44 -1.50 1.51 -16.10
CA ASP A 44 -0.49 0.46 -15.99
C ASP A 44 0.00 0.31 -14.56
N ILE A 45 0.32 1.43 -13.90
CA ILE A 45 0.69 1.45 -12.47
C ILE A 45 -0.45 0.87 -11.63
N THR A 46 -1.69 1.32 -11.88
CA THR A 46 -2.88 0.88 -11.15
C THR A 46 -3.13 -0.62 -11.33
N ARG A 47 -2.94 -1.14 -12.55
CA ARG A 47 -3.07 -2.57 -12.85
C ARG A 47 -2.05 -3.38 -12.06
N VAL A 48 -0.75 -3.10 -12.19
CA VAL A 48 0.30 -3.87 -11.51
C VAL A 48 0.13 -3.78 -9.99
N TRP A 49 -0.18 -2.60 -9.45
CA TRP A 49 -0.39 -2.43 -8.01
C TRP A 49 -1.56 -3.25 -7.49
N ARG A 50 -2.67 -3.31 -8.24
CA ARG A 50 -3.85 -4.11 -7.87
C ARG A 50 -3.54 -5.59 -7.93
N ASP A 51 -2.86 -6.03 -8.98
CA ASP A 51 -2.67 -7.46 -9.25
C ASP A 51 -1.55 -8.04 -8.38
N GLU A 52 -0.55 -7.25 -8.02
CA GLU A 52 0.67 -7.71 -7.34
C GLU A 52 0.87 -7.12 -5.93
N GLY A 53 0.03 -6.16 -5.51
CA GLY A 53 0.14 -5.52 -4.20
C GLY A 53 -0.01 -6.46 -3.00
N TYR A 54 -0.63 -7.64 -3.19
CA TYR A 54 -0.71 -8.67 -2.16
C TYR A 54 0.67 -9.19 -1.72
N GLN A 55 1.69 -9.05 -2.57
CA GLN A 55 3.06 -9.48 -2.26
C GLN A 55 3.67 -8.69 -1.09
N LEU A 56 3.30 -7.41 -0.92
CA LEU A 56 3.66 -6.59 0.24
C LEU A 56 3.00 -7.10 1.53
N GLY A 57 1.71 -7.44 1.46
CA GLY A 57 0.95 -7.92 2.63
C GLY A 57 1.35 -9.33 3.08
N THR A 58 1.84 -10.16 2.15
CA THR A 58 2.31 -11.53 2.41
C THR A 58 3.82 -11.60 2.71
N GLY A 59 4.55 -10.51 2.50
CA GLY A 59 6.00 -10.44 2.73
C GLY A 59 6.85 -11.12 1.65
N ILE A 60 6.25 -11.50 0.51
CA ILE A 60 7.00 -11.99 -0.67
C ILE A 60 7.94 -10.88 -1.15
N ILE A 61 7.41 -9.67 -1.29
CA ILE A 61 8.21 -8.45 -1.43
C ILE A 61 8.26 -7.79 -0.06
N ARG A 62 9.47 -7.54 0.43
CA ARG A 62 9.69 -7.16 1.83
C ARG A 62 9.59 -5.67 2.09
N THR A 63 9.83 -4.84 1.08
CA THR A 63 9.89 -3.39 1.25
C THR A 63 9.11 -2.67 0.15
N TYR A 64 8.58 -1.48 0.48
CA TYR A 64 7.92 -0.62 -0.50
C TYR A 64 8.86 -0.18 -1.64
N PRO A 65 10.13 0.21 -1.40
CA PRO A 65 11.08 0.46 -2.48
C PRO A 65 11.25 -0.73 -3.42
N ASP A 66 11.37 -1.96 -2.89
CA ASP A 66 11.46 -3.17 -3.73
C ASP A 66 10.19 -3.38 -4.55
N PHE A 67 9.03 -3.06 -3.99
CA PHE A 67 7.75 -3.15 -4.71
C PHE A 67 7.64 -2.11 -5.83
N VAL A 68 8.09 -0.89 -5.60
CA VAL A 68 8.12 0.15 -6.64
C VAL A 68 9.10 -0.22 -7.75
N ARG A 69 10.28 -0.76 -7.41
CA ARG A 69 11.23 -1.31 -8.40
C ARG A 69 10.59 -2.44 -9.21
N TYR A 70 9.93 -3.37 -8.53
CA TYR A 70 9.22 -4.46 -9.18
C TYR A 70 8.16 -3.96 -10.16
N ILE A 71 7.39 -2.93 -9.81
CA ILE A 71 6.43 -2.30 -10.75
C ILE A 71 7.16 -1.75 -11.98
N CYS A 72 8.25 -1.01 -11.79
CA CYS A 72 9.04 -0.47 -12.91
C CYS A 72 9.56 -1.60 -13.81
N GLU A 73 10.06 -2.70 -13.25
CA GLU A 73 10.51 -3.88 -14.00
C GLU A 73 9.37 -4.52 -14.80
N GLN A 74 8.19 -4.69 -14.20
CA GLN A 74 7.01 -5.25 -14.89
C GLN A 74 6.54 -4.36 -16.06
N LEU A 75 6.80 -3.05 -15.99
CA LEU A 75 6.45 -2.09 -17.03
C LEU A 75 7.60 -1.80 -18.00
N GLY A 76 8.77 -2.41 -17.83
CA GLY A 76 9.95 -2.15 -18.65
C GLY A 76 10.49 -0.72 -18.52
N LEU A 77 10.28 -0.08 -17.36
CA LEU A 77 10.70 1.29 -17.09
C LEU A 77 12.09 1.33 -16.46
N GLU A 78 13.04 1.94 -17.16
CA GLU A 78 14.31 2.33 -16.55
C GLU A 78 14.09 3.59 -15.72
N THR A 79 14.16 3.45 -14.40
CA THR A 79 13.89 4.54 -13.45
C THR A 79 15.06 4.72 -12.49
N GLU A 80 15.47 5.97 -12.30
CA GLU A 80 16.49 6.33 -11.31
C GLU A 80 16.00 6.13 -9.87
N ASP A 81 16.91 5.76 -8.98
CA ASP A 81 16.63 5.53 -7.55
C ASP A 81 15.92 6.73 -6.89
N SER A 82 16.28 7.95 -7.27
CA SER A 82 15.66 9.19 -6.76
C SER A 82 14.15 9.27 -7.02
N ARG A 83 13.69 8.77 -8.17
CA ARG A 83 12.26 8.74 -8.54
C ARG A 83 11.52 7.63 -7.82
N ILE A 84 12.19 6.50 -7.59
CA ILE A 84 11.68 5.41 -6.74
C ILE A 84 11.47 5.91 -5.31
N ASP A 85 12.48 6.57 -4.73
CA ASP A 85 12.40 7.13 -3.39
C ASP A 85 11.24 8.13 -3.27
N THR A 86 11.11 9.03 -4.26
CA THR A 86 10.00 9.99 -4.31
C THR A 86 8.62 9.28 -4.37
N ALA A 87 8.49 8.21 -5.16
CA ALA A 87 7.26 7.43 -5.24
C ALA A 87 6.92 6.73 -3.92
N VAL A 88 7.94 6.22 -3.21
CA VAL A 88 7.80 5.62 -1.88
C VAL A 88 7.33 6.66 -0.85
N ASP A 89 7.92 7.85 -0.86
CA ASP A 89 7.53 8.95 0.03
C ASP A 89 6.06 9.35 -0.18
N ILE A 90 5.61 9.42 -1.43
CA ILE A 90 4.19 9.69 -1.76
C ILE A 90 3.27 8.62 -1.16
N ALA A 91 3.63 7.33 -1.30
CA ALA A 91 2.83 6.22 -0.77
C ALA A 91 2.77 6.24 0.77
N PHE A 92 3.89 6.52 1.43
CA PHE A 92 3.97 6.61 2.88
C PHE A 92 3.25 7.82 3.45
N GLU A 93 3.35 8.97 2.81
CA GLU A 93 2.67 10.17 3.26
C GLU A 93 1.15 10.00 3.19
N MET A 94 0.63 9.39 2.11
CA MET A 94 -0.79 9.03 2.08
C MET A 94 -1.16 8.06 3.20
N THR A 95 -0.36 7.01 3.40
CA THR A 95 -0.65 5.99 4.43
C THR A 95 -0.76 6.67 5.80
N ARG A 96 0.19 7.55 6.12
CA ARG A 96 0.19 8.34 7.36
C ARG A 96 -1.05 9.21 7.49
N GLN A 97 -1.43 9.94 6.45
CA GLN A 97 -2.51 10.92 6.49
C GLN A 97 -3.92 10.31 6.47
N LYS A 98 -4.06 9.11 5.88
CA LYS A 98 -5.39 8.57 5.53
C LYS A 98 -5.67 7.18 6.08
N VAL A 99 -4.66 6.31 6.12
CA VAL A 99 -4.82 4.91 6.56
C VAL A 99 -4.60 4.79 8.07
N MET A 100 -3.65 5.56 8.61
CA MET A 100 -3.24 5.51 10.02
C MET A 100 -4.08 6.41 10.93
N VAL A 101 -5.26 6.85 10.47
CA VAL A 101 -6.16 7.69 11.27
C VAL A 101 -7.02 6.78 12.18
N PRO A 102 -6.90 6.89 13.51
CA PRO A 102 -7.70 6.09 14.42
C PRO A 102 -9.20 6.28 14.19
N ARG A 103 -9.96 5.20 14.36
CA ARG A 103 -11.41 5.26 14.45
C ARG A 103 -11.81 5.66 15.88
N ASP A 104 -12.81 6.53 16.02
CA ASP A 104 -13.41 6.91 17.30
C ASP A 104 -14.16 5.74 17.98
#